data_AF-A0A8B6C8L9-F1
#
_entry.id   AF-A0A8B6C8L9-F1
#
_cell.length_a   1.000
_cell.length_b   1.000
_cell.length_c   1.000
_cell.angle_alpha   90.00
_cell.angle_beta   90.00
_cell.angle_gamma   90.00
#
_symmetry.space_group_name_H-M   'P 1'
#
loop_
_entity.id
_entity.type
_entity.pdbx_description
1 polymer ?
#
loop_
_entity_poly.entity_id
_entity_poly.type
_entity_poly.pdbx_seq_one_letter_code
_entity_poly.pdbx_strand_id
1 'polypeptide(L)'
;MSEALEAQLDILQNENAFLKKYFALRQKCEQIQQANEKVVNRIQHVKKMIKRYKRERRYLANRLDDYGDNYRDVQVPVMWEEDKLLGATEPCSSFEDVEKEISSPMSSTDRTVSEILSNINPLLKAHGIDHITPGSKAKKSKADTNAPKKPANAFLLFCTQQRSSVQEEYYKVYYDMYEHEKERYDKEVKEYHERESKSQGNVTQEVQSMMGKEAQSAVDALMMDT
;
A
#
# COMPACT_ATOMS: atom_id res chain seq x y z
N MET A 1 -38.06 -33.50 61.42
CA MET A 1 -36.59 -33.56 61.65
C MET A 1 -35.83 -33.67 60.34
N SER A 2 -36.26 -34.51 59.39
CA SER A 2 -35.64 -34.63 58.05
C SER A 2 -35.79 -33.37 57.18
N GLU A 3 -36.99 -32.82 57.04
CA GLU A 3 -37.28 -31.64 56.20
C GLU A 3 -36.47 -30.39 56.57
N ALA A 4 -36.27 -30.14 57.87
CA ALA A 4 -35.51 -28.99 58.34
C ALA A 4 -34.01 -29.10 58.00
N LEU A 5 -33.48 -30.33 57.98
CA LEU A 5 -32.10 -30.61 57.62
C LEU A 5 -31.90 -30.49 56.10
N GLU A 6 -32.89 -30.90 55.32
CA GLU A 6 -32.90 -30.81 53.86
C GLU A 6 -32.95 -29.35 53.38
N ALA A 7 -33.79 -28.52 53.99
CA ALA A 7 -33.85 -27.09 53.71
C ALA A 7 -32.53 -26.35 54.06
N GLN A 8 -31.85 -26.73 55.14
CA GLN A 8 -30.53 -26.19 55.48
C GLN A 8 -29.46 -26.59 54.46
N LEU A 9 -29.55 -27.81 53.92
CA LEU A 9 -28.63 -28.32 52.89
C LEU A 9 -28.77 -27.55 51.57
N ASP A 10 -30.00 -27.22 51.17
CA ASP A 10 -30.29 -26.40 49.98
C ASP A 10 -29.78 -24.96 50.11
N ILE A 11 -29.90 -24.35 51.30
CA ILE A 11 -29.36 -23.00 51.56
C ILE A 11 -27.83 -23.01 51.42
N LEU A 12 -27.15 -23.98 52.04
CA LEU A 12 -25.69 -24.11 51.95
C LEU A 12 -25.22 -24.44 50.52
N GLN A 13 -25.96 -25.24 49.77
CA GLN A 13 -25.66 -25.49 48.35
C GLN A 13 -25.80 -24.22 47.51
N ASN A 14 -26.83 -23.42 47.75
CA ASN A 14 -27.05 -22.15 47.06
C ASN A 14 -25.95 -21.12 47.38
N GLU A 15 -25.55 -20.99 48.65
CA GLU A 15 -24.42 -20.13 49.05
C GLU A 15 -23.12 -20.54 48.35
N ASN A 16 -22.85 -21.84 48.24
CA ASN A 16 -21.70 -22.35 47.49
C ASN A 16 -21.80 -22.06 45.99
N ALA A 17 -23.01 -22.03 45.40
CA ALA A 17 -23.21 -21.65 44.02
C ALA A 17 -22.95 -20.15 43.77
N PHE A 18 -23.37 -19.28 44.69
CA PHE A 18 -23.07 -17.85 44.63
C PHE A 18 -21.57 -17.58 44.76
N LEU A 19 -20.90 -18.26 45.69
CA LEU A 19 -19.47 -18.12 45.89
C LEU A 19 -18.68 -18.53 44.63
N LYS A 20 -19.07 -19.64 43.99
CA LYS A 20 -18.49 -20.09 42.71
C LYS A 20 -18.71 -19.07 41.59
N LYS A 21 -19.92 -18.51 41.47
CA LYS A 21 -20.24 -17.46 40.48
C LYS A 21 -19.40 -16.19 40.73
N TYR A 22 -19.23 -15.79 41.99
CA TYR A 22 -18.40 -14.65 42.37
C TYR A 22 -16.93 -14.85 41.97
N PHE A 23 -16.33 -16.00 42.30
CA PHE A 23 -14.94 -16.28 41.93
C PHE A 23 -14.75 -16.36 40.41
N ALA A 24 -15.71 -16.96 39.68
CA ALA A 24 -15.69 -16.99 38.23
C ALA A 24 -15.77 -15.57 37.62
N LEU A 25 -16.60 -14.69 38.18
CA LEU A 25 -16.70 -13.30 37.73
C LEU A 25 -15.41 -12.54 38.03
N ARG A 26 -14.85 -12.69 39.22
CA ARG A 26 -13.58 -12.07 39.60
C ARG A 26 -12.44 -12.50 38.66
N GLN A 27 -12.36 -13.80 38.36
CA GLN A 27 -11.38 -14.34 37.43
C GLN A 27 -11.55 -13.76 36.02
N LYS A 28 -12.80 -13.61 35.54
CA LYS A 28 -13.07 -12.95 34.25
C LYS A 28 -12.66 -11.48 34.24
N CYS A 29 -12.97 -10.72 35.28
CA CYS A 29 -12.56 -9.32 35.39
C CYS A 29 -11.03 -9.19 35.36
N GLU A 30 -10.32 -10.06 36.07
CA GLU A 30 -8.86 -10.08 36.09
C GLU A 30 -8.26 -10.42 34.72
N GLN A 31 -8.83 -11.40 34.01
CA GLN A 31 -8.43 -11.73 32.64
C GLN A 31 -8.63 -10.55 31.68
N ILE A 32 -9.78 -9.87 31.77
CA ILE A 32 -10.06 -8.69 30.94
C ILE A 32 -9.07 -7.57 31.24
N GLN A 33 -8.75 -7.34 32.52
CA GLN A 33 -7.81 -6.31 32.93
C GLN A 33 -6.39 -6.57 32.39
N GLN A 34 -5.91 -7.81 32.48
CA GLN A 34 -4.62 -8.22 31.89
C GLN A 34 -4.61 -8.09 30.37
N ALA A 35 -5.72 -8.43 29.70
CA ALA A 35 -5.82 -8.28 28.25
C ALA A 35 -5.78 -6.81 27.83
N ASN A 36 -6.49 -5.94 28.55
CA ASN A 36 -6.49 -4.50 28.31
C ASN A 36 -5.10 -3.89 28.49
N GLU A 37 -4.38 -4.28 29.56
CA GLU A 37 -3.01 -3.81 29.78
C GLU A 37 -2.07 -4.17 28.62
N LYS A 38 -2.16 -5.40 28.10
CA LYS A 38 -1.39 -5.83 26.92
C LYS A 38 -1.71 -5.00 25.68
N VAL A 39 -2.99 -4.72 25.43
CA VAL A 39 -3.43 -3.89 24.30
C VAL A 39 -2.91 -2.46 24.46
N VAL A 40 -3.00 -1.88 25.65
CA VAL A 40 -2.47 -0.54 25.95
C VAL A 40 -0.97 -0.48 25.68
N ASN A 41 -0.20 -1.47 26.15
CA ASN A 41 1.25 -1.52 25.90
C ASN A 41 1.57 -1.60 24.41
N ARG A 42 0.81 -2.40 23.65
CA ARG A 42 0.95 -2.49 22.19
C ARG A 42 0.62 -1.17 21.51
N ILE A 43 -0.46 -0.50 21.91
CA ILE A 43 -0.83 0.82 21.40
C ILE A 43 0.27 1.84 21.68
N GLN A 44 0.83 1.84 22.88
CA GLN A 44 1.93 2.75 23.23
C GLN A 44 3.17 2.49 22.36
N HIS A 45 3.52 1.24 22.10
CA HIS A 45 4.62 0.88 21.20
C HIS A 45 4.37 1.39 19.78
N VAL A 46 3.18 1.15 19.23
CA VAL A 46 2.80 1.65 17.89
C VAL A 46 2.80 3.18 17.86
N LYS A 47 2.29 3.86 18.89
CA LYS A 47 2.37 5.33 19.02
C LYS A 47 3.82 5.83 19.00
N LYS A 48 4.75 5.13 19.66
CA LYS A 48 6.19 5.46 19.62
C LYS A 48 6.75 5.31 18.21
N MET A 49 6.43 4.21 17.51
CA MET A 49 6.82 3.99 16.12
C MET A 49 6.29 5.08 15.19
N ILE A 50 5.00 5.40 15.26
CA ILE A 50 4.37 6.46 14.45
C ILE A 50 5.06 7.81 14.72
N LYS A 51 5.34 8.16 15.99
CA LYS A 51 6.05 9.40 16.32
C LYS A 51 7.48 9.43 15.75
N ARG A 52 8.17 8.30 15.69
CA ARG A 52 9.49 8.18 15.06
C ARG A 52 9.39 8.37 13.54
N TYR A 53 8.52 7.61 12.87
CA TYR A 53 8.32 7.72 11.41
C TYR A 53 7.88 9.12 10.99
N LYS A 54 6.98 9.77 11.74
CA LYS A 54 6.58 11.16 11.46
C LYS A 54 7.75 12.14 11.56
N ARG A 55 8.71 11.92 12.46
CA ARG A 55 9.93 12.74 12.55
C ARG A 55 10.87 12.49 11.39
N GLU A 56 11.14 11.22 11.09
CA GLU A 56 12.00 10.81 9.96
C GLU A 56 11.45 11.33 8.63
N ARG A 57 10.13 11.20 8.42
CA ARG A 57 9.45 11.72 7.22
C ARG A 57 9.56 13.24 7.11
N ARG A 58 9.36 13.98 8.21
CA ARG A 58 9.55 15.45 8.20
C ARG A 58 11.00 15.83 7.92
N TYR A 59 11.95 15.11 8.51
CA TYR A 59 13.36 15.36 8.27
C TYR A 59 13.72 15.16 6.79
N LEU A 60 13.27 14.06 6.19
CA LEU A 60 13.50 13.77 4.78
C LEU A 60 12.81 14.79 3.87
N ALA A 61 11.55 15.12 4.14
CA ALA A 61 10.83 16.14 3.38
C ALA A 61 11.53 17.51 3.43
N ASN A 62 11.91 17.98 4.62
CA ASN A 62 12.63 19.24 4.76
C ASN A 62 13.97 19.22 3.99
N ARG A 63 14.70 18.10 4.04
CA ARG A 63 15.96 17.96 3.31
C ARG A 63 15.76 17.89 1.80
N LEU A 64 14.66 17.33 1.34
CA LEU A 64 14.31 17.32 -0.09
C LEU A 64 13.88 18.71 -0.57
N ASP A 65 13.13 19.46 0.25
CA ASP A 65 12.78 20.85 -0.03
C ASP A 65 14.03 21.74 -0.24
N ASP A 66 15.18 21.42 0.40
CA ASP A 66 16.46 22.14 0.20
C ASP A 66 17.07 21.92 -1.21
N TYR A 67 16.79 20.79 -1.86
CA TYR A 67 17.30 20.49 -3.21
C TYR A 67 16.48 21.15 -4.31
N GLY A 68 15.26 21.62 -4.00
CA GLY A 68 14.40 22.36 -4.94
C GLY A 68 13.86 21.52 -6.10
N ASP A 69 13.82 20.19 -5.96
CA ASP A 69 13.22 19.27 -6.93
C ASP A 69 11.70 19.10 -6.68
N ASN A 70 10.95 18.78 -7.74
CA ASN A 70 9.50 18.57 -7.65
C ASN A 70 9.14 17.18 -7.09
N TYR A 71 9.80 16.75 -6.01
CA TYR A 71 9.57 15.43 -5.41
C TYR A 71 8.14 15.26 -4.86
N ARG A 72 7.45 16.37 -4.58
CA ARG A 72 6.05 16.40 -4.10
C ARG A 72 5.04 16.06 -5.19
N ASP A 73 5.37 16.34 -6.46
CA ASP A 73 4.48 16.19 -7.60
C ASP A 73 4.79 14.94 -8.44
N VAL A 74 5.86 14.22 -8.10
CA VAL A 74 6.21 12.94 -8.73
C VAL A 74 5.08 11.94 -8.51
N GLN A 75 4.55 11.43 -9.62
CA GLN A 75 3.60 10.31 -9.59
C GLN A 75 4.32 9.08 -9.07
N VAL A 76 4.03 8.73 -7.82
CA VAL A 76 4.49 7.48 -7.22
C VAL A 76 3.79 6.34 -7.95
N PRO A 77 4.52 5.38 -8.56
CA PRO A 77 3.92 4.24 -9.26
C PRO A 77 2.90 3.52 -8.36
N VAL A 78 1.72 3.21 -8.91
CA VAL A 78 0.53 2.69 -8.20
C VAL A 78 0.84 1.51 -7.28
N MET A 79 1.81 0.68 -7.64
CA MET A 79 2.30 -0.45 -6.82
C MET A 79 2.86 -0.04 -5.45
N TRP A 80 3.15 1.24 -5.22
CA TRP A 80 3.74 1.77 -3.98
C TRP A 80 2.74 2.66 -3.21
N GLU A 81 1.48 2.74 -3.63
CA GLU A 81 0.43 3.56 -3.01
C GLU A 81 -0.28 2.91 -1.80
N GLU A 82 0.25 1.82 -1.25
CA GLU A 82 -0.35 1.15 -0.08
C GLU A 82 -0.51 2.09 1.13
N ASP A 83 0.33 3.13 1.24
CA ASP A 83 0.28 4.15 2.31
C ASP A 83 -0.79 5.23 2.10
N LYS A 84 -1.23 5.52 0.87
CA LYS A 84 -2.25 6.56 0.61
C LYS A 84 -3.67 6.08 0.94
N LEU A 85 -3.94 4.78 0.78
CA LEU A 85 -5.24 4.18 1.10
C LEU A 85 -5.58 4.23 2.60
N LEU A 86 -4.58 4.28 3.48
CA LEU A 86 -4.79 4.47 4.93
C LEU A 86 -5.03 5.95 5.32
N GLY A 87 -4.64 6.92 4.49
CA GLY A 87 -4.77 8.35 4.79
C GLY A 87 -6.11 8.96 4.39
N ALA A 88 -6.85 8.35 3.47
CA ALA A 88 -8.10 8.89 2.92
C ALA A 88 -9.33 8.70 3.82
N THR A 89 -9.20 8.05 4.98
CA THR A 89 -10.30 7.84 5.94
C THR A 89 -10.40 8.89 7.05
N GLU A 90 -9.65 10.00 6.97
CA GLU A 90 -9.71 11.10 7.94
C GLU A 90 -10.14 12.41 7.24
N PRO A 91 -11.36 12.93 7.45
CA PRO A 91 -11.63 14.34 7.26
C PRO A 91 -11.17 15.07 8.53
N CYS A 92 -10.04 15.76 8.46
CA CYS A 92 -9.64 16.73 9.48
C CYS A 92 -9.45 18.09 8.81
N SER A 93 -10.51 18.89 8.82
CA SER A 93 -10.40 20.35 8.72
C SER A 93 -11.32 20.99 9.76
N SER A 94 -10.67 21.56 10.77
CA SER A 94 -11.04 22.80 11.45
C SER A 94 -12.22 22.77 12.43
N PHE A 95 -11.84 22.76 13.71
CA PHE A 95 -12.59 23.44 14.78
C PHE A 95 -12.57 24.96 14.52
N GLU A 96 -13.74 25.56 14.30
CA GLU A 96 -14.09 26.90 14.75
C GLU A 96 -15.57 26.91 15.18
N ASP A 97 -15.85 27.71 16.20
CA ASP A 97 -17.03 27.77 17.06
C ASP A 97 -18.36 28.07 16.36
N VAL A 98 -19.41 27.27 16.62
CA VAL A 98 -20.80 27.75 16.74
C VAL A 98 -21.59 26.86 17.71
N GLU A 99 -21.75 27.30 18.97
CA GLU A 99 -22.85 26.89 19.83
C GLU A 99 -24.11 27.70 19.47
N LYS A 100 -25.18 27.04 18.99
CA LYS A 100 -26.56 27.24 19.45
C LYS A 100 -27.56 26.28 18.80
N GLU A 101 -28.13 25.45 19.65
CA GLU A 101 -29.51 24.94 19.70
C GLU A 101 -30.22 24.56 18.39
N ILE A 102 -30.53 23.26 18.26
CA ILE A 102 -31.91 22.77 18.14
C ILE A 102 -31.96 21.31 18.66
N SER A 103 -32.87 21.12 19.61
CA SER A 103 -33.41 19.91 20.24
C SER A 103 -33.15 18.53 19.62
N SER A 104 -32.72 17.61 20.48
CA SER A 104 -32.87 16.14 20.41
C SER A 104 -34.32 15.68 20.16
N PRO A 105 -34.57 14.49 19.56
CA PRO A 105 -34.41 13.23 20.31
C PRO A 105 -33.73 12.08 19.55
N MET A 106 -32.87 11.39 20.32
CA MET A 106 -32.53 9.96 20.29
C MET A 106 -33.07 9.08 19.14
N SER A 107 -32.14 8.52 18.35
CA SER A 107 -32.23 7.12 17.91
C SER A 107 -30.84 6.51 17.99
N SER A 108 -30.67 5.69 19.02
CA SER A 108 -29.51 4.91 19.37
C SER A 108 -29.28 3.75 18.39
N THR A 109 -28.14 3.73 17.72
CA THR A 109 -27.46 2.48 17.36
C THR A 109 -25.95 2.64 17.41
N ASP A 110 -25.41 2.91 18.60
CA ASP A 110 -24.05 2.51 18.94
C ASP A 110 -24.05 0.99 19.15
N ARG A 111 -24.08 0.24 18.04
CA ARG A 111 -23.88 -1.21 18.09
C ARG A 111 -22.39 -1.46 18.22
N THR A 112 -21.98 -1.92 19.41
CA THR A 112 -20.58 -2.29 19.65
C THR A 112 -20.17 -3.38 18.65
N VAL A 113 -18.91 -3.36 18.21
CA VAL A 113 -18.32 -4.37 17.30
C VAL A 113 -18.54 -5.81 17.83
N SER A 114 -18.64 -5.95 19.15
CA SER A 114 -18.97 -7.21 19.85
C SER A 114 -20.37 -7.76 19.50
N GLU A 115 -21.36 -6.88 19.33
CA GLU A 115 -22.76 -7.21 19.02
C GLU A 115 -22.95 -7.56 17.52
N ILE A 116 -22.10 -6.98 16.67
CA ILE A 116 -22.03 -7.34 15.25
C ILE A 116 -21.44 -8.74 15.09
N LEU A 117 -20.38 -9.06 15.84
CA LEU A 117 -19.72 -10.37 15.81
C LEU A 117 -20.59 -11.49 16.39
N SER A 118 -21.39 -11.23 17.43
CA SER A 118 -22.29 -12.23 18.01
C SER A 118 -23.44 -12.62 17.08
N ASN A 119 -23.93 -11.70 16.27
CA ASN A 119 -24.98 -11.96 15.26
C ASN A 119 -24.49 -12.73 14.03
N ILE A 120 -23.19 -12.71 13.76
CA ILE A 120 -22.57 -13.39 12.61
C ILE A 120 -22.25 -14.86 12.92
N ASN A 121 -21.95 -15.20 14.18
CA ASN A 121 -21.64 -16.57 14.62
C ASN A 121 -22.70 -17.65 14.29
N PRO A 122 -24.02 -17.43 14.47
CA PRO A 122 -25.01 -18.44 14.08
C PRO A 122 -25.06 -18.66 12.56
N LEU A 123 -24.72 -17.65 11.76
CA LEU A 123 -24.70 -17.74 10.30
C LEU A 123 -23.45 -18.49 9.77
N LEU A 124 -22.30 -18.34 10.44
CA LEU A 124 -21.08 -19.09 10.16
C LEU A 124 -21.24 -20.58 10.46
N LYS A 125 -21.94 -20.91 11.56
CA LYS A 125 -22.23 -22.29 11.96
C LYS A 125 -23.17 -23.00 11.01
N ALA A 126 -24.16 -22.28 10.48
CA ALA A 126 -25.05 -22.79 9.43
C ALA A 126 -24.33 -23.04 8.09
N HIS A 127 -23.19 -22.37 7.85
CA HIS A 127 -22.37 -22.52 6.64
C HIS A 127 -21.13 -23.41 6.84
N GLY A 128 -20.96 -24.04 8.02
CA GLY A 128 -19.90 -25.00 8.31
C GLY A 128 -18.49 -24.42 8.40
N ILE A 129 -18.35 -23.12 8.74
CA ILE A 129 -17.06 -22.40 8.77
C ILE A 129 -16.62 -22.18 10.22
N ASP A 130 -16.45 -23.28 10.96
CA ASP A 130 -16.24 -23.23 12.42
C ASP A 130 -14.74 -23.32 12.80
N HIS A 131 -13.84 -23.50 11.81
CA HIS A 131 -12.44 -23.83 12.07
C HIS A 131 -11.46 -23.04 11.19
N ILE A 132 -11.25 -21.77 11.53
CA ILE A 132 -10.03 -21.04 11.11
C ILE A 132 -9.22 -20.76 12.37
N THR A 133 -8.53 -21.80 12.86
CA THR A 133 -7.33 -21.61 13.67
C THR A 133 -6.16 -21.27 12.73
N PRO A 134 -5.24 -20.37 13.11
CA PRO A 134 -4.12 -20.01 12.27
C PRO A 134 -3.10 -21.17 12.31
N GLY A 135 -3.22 -22.13 11.40
CA GLY A 135 -2.28 -23.25 11.32
C GLY A 135 -2.66 -24.42 10.40
N SER A 136 -3.93 -24.58 10.01
CA SER A 136 -4.31 -25.67 9.11
C SER A 136 -4.32 -25.21 7.65
N LYS A 137 -3.37 -25.70 6.84
CA LYS A 137 -3.54 -25.70 5.37
C LYS A 137 -4.73 -26.60 5.05
N ALA A 138 -5.92 -26.01 4.94
CA ALA A 138 -7.09 -26.71 4.44
C ALA A 138 -6.77 -27.23 3.04
N LYS A 139 -6.66 -28.55 2.88
CA LYS A 139 -6.78 -29.20 1.58
C LYS A 139 -8.11 -28.73 1.00
N LYS A 140 -8.06 -27.88 -0.03
CA LYS A 140 -9.24 -27.62 -0.86
C LYS A 140 -9.69 -28.98 -1.36
N SER A 141 -10.81 -29.48 -0.82
CA SER A 141 -11.56 -30.53 -1.50
C SER A 141 -11.80 -30.02 -2.93
N LYS A 142 -11.70 -30.93 -3.90
CA LYS A 142 -11.95 -30.60 -5.31
C LYS A 142 -13.38 -30.09 -5.38
N ALA A 143 -13.52 -28.76 -5.36
CA ALA A 143 -14.79 -28.11 -5.58
C ALA A 143 -15.25 -28.57 -6.96
N ASP A 144 -16.44 -29.16 -7.02
CA ASP A 144 -17.03 -29.66 -8.25
C ASP A 144 -16.89 -28.58 -9.32
N THR A 145 -16.12 -28.88 -10.37
CA THR A 145 -15.70 -27.90 -11.37
C THR A 145 -16.89 -27.39 -12.18
N ASN A 146 -18.02 -28.11 -12.12
CA ASN A 146 -19.28 -27.73 -12.74
C ASN A 146 -20.25 -27.03 -11.77
N ALA A 147 -19.88 -26.80 -10.51
CA ALA A 147 -20.73 -26.03 -9.60
C ALA A 147 -20.75 -24.55 -10.03
N PRO A 148 -21.94 -23.95 -10.22
CA PRO A 148 -22.03 -22.55 -10.58
C PRO A 148 -21.40 -21.69 -9.50
N LYS A 149 -20.48 -20.82 -9.90
CA LYS A 149 -19.86 -19.86 -9.00
C LYS A 149 -20.94 -18.92 -8.46
N LYS A 150 -20.87 -18.60 -7.16
CA LYS A 150 -21.77 -17.62 -6.54
C LYS A 150 -21.71 -16.30 -7.34
N PRO A 151 -22.83 -15.59 -7.53
CA PRO A 151 -22.83 -14.33 -8.26
C PRO A 151 -21.87 -13.34 -7.58
N ALA A 152 -21.08 -12.63 -8.38
CA ALA A 152 -20.11 -11.67 -7.86
C ALA A 152 -20.84 -10.51 -7.18
N ASN A 153 -20.32 -10.08 -6.03
CA ASN A 153 -20.75 -8.84 -5.39
C ASN A 153 -20.56 -7.67 -6.37
N ALA A 154 -21.46 -6.69 -6.38
CA ALA A 154 -21.42 -5.51 -7.25
C ALA A 154 -20.04 -4.80 -7.25
N PHE A 155 -19.40 -4.69 -6.09
CA PHE A 155 -18.05 -4.12 -5.99
C PHE A 155 -17.00 -4.98 -6.73
N LEU A 156 -17.08 -6.30 -6.60
CA LEU A 156 -16.15 -7.20 -7.29
C LEU A 156 -16.37 -7.18 -8.80
N LEU A 157 -17.62 -7.02 -9.26
CA LEU A 157 -17.95 -6.85 -10.68
C LEU A 157 -17.32 -5.55 -11.23
N PHE A 158 -17.45 -4.45 -10.49
CA PHE A 158 -16.81 -3.18 -10.83
C PHE A 158 -15.29 -3.33 -10.90
N CYS A 159 -14.65 -3.97 -9.92
CA CYS A 159 -13.22 -4.21 -9.96
C CYS A 159 -12.80 -5.08 -11.15
N THR A 160 -13.56 -6.11 -11.52
CA THR A 160 -13.24 -6.94 -12.69
C THR A 160 -13.36 -6.16 -13.99
N GLN A 161 -14.31 -5.23 -14.09
CA GLN A 161 -14.49 -4.37 -15.26
C GLN A 161 -13.39 -3.32 -15.36
N GLN A 162 -13.12 -2.61 -14.26
CA GLN A 162 -12.27 -1.43 -14.27
C GLN A 162 -10.78 -1.76 -14.20
N ARG A 163 -10.39 -2.92 -13.64
CA ARG A 163 -8.97 -3.29 -13.46
C ARG A 163 -8.23 -3.33 -14.79
N SER A 164 -8.81 -3.93 -15.82
CA SER A 164 -8.16 -4.04 -17.13
C SER A 164 -7.96 -2.66 -17.78
N SER A 165 -8.95 -1.77 -17.67
CA SER A 165 -8.88 -0.41 -18.21
C SER A 165 -7.75 0.40 -17.56
N VAL A 166 -7.68 0.40 -16.23
CA VAL A 166 -6.63 1.12 -15.49
C VAL A 166 -5.26 0.53 -15.78
N GLN A 167 -5.16 -0.79 -15.91
CA GLN A 167 -3.92 -1.49 -16.22
C GLN A 167 -3.45 -1.20 -17.65
N GLU A 168 -4.36 -1.14 -18.62
CA GLU A 168 -4.06 -0.80 -20.02
C GLU A 168 -3.59 0.65 -20.17
N GLU A 169 -4.27 1.61 -19.54
CA GLU A 169 -3.84 3.02 -19.52
C GLU A 169 -2.43 3.17 -18.91
N TYR A 170 -2.16 2.48 -17.81
CA TYR A 170 -0.85 2.47 -17.18
C TYR A 170 0.24 1.91 -18.10
N TYR A 171 0.00 0.75 -18.72
CA TYR A 171 0.98 0.18 -19.65
C TYR A 171 1.18 1.02 -20.89
N LYS A 172 0.13 1.67 -21.40
CA LYS A 172 0.23 2.56 -22.55
C LYS A 172 1.18 3.72 -22.29
N VAL A 173 1.03 4.42 -21.15
CA VAL A 173 1.94 5.51 -20.75
C VAL A 173 3.39 5.01 -20.65
N TYR A 174 3.59 3.81 -20.11
CA TYR A 174 4.93 3.20 -20.03
C TYR A 174 5.53 2.88 -21.40
N TYR A 175 4.72 2.34 -22.33
CA TYR A 175 5.16 2.05 -23.70
C TYR A 175 5.49 3.33 -24.48
N ASP A 176 4.63 4.36 -24.39
CA ASP A 176 4.87 5.66 -25.04
C ASP A 176 6.20 6.27 -24.57
N MET A 177 6.50 6.20 -23.26
CA MET A 177 7.77 6.65 -22.69
C MET A 177 8.96 5.84 -23.25
N TYR A 178 8.85 4.52 -23.33
CA TYR A 178 9.90 3.64 -23.85
C TYR A 178 10.18 3.89 -25.34
N GLU A 179 9.14 4.09 -26.15
CA GLU A 179 9.29 4.39 -27.57
C GLU A 179 10.04 5.72 -27.79
N HIS A 180 9.68 6.77 -27.04
CA HIS A 180 10.37 8.05 -27.11
C HIS A 180 11.86 7.95 -26.73
N GLU A 181 12.20 7.16 -25.71
CA GLU A 181 13.59 6.97 -25.29
C GLU A 181 14.40 6.17 -26.32
N LYS A 182 13.78 5.14 -26.91
CA LYS A 182 14.38 4.38 -28.03
C LYS A 182 14.65 5.27 -29.23
N GLU A 183 13.69 6.11 -29.62
CA GLU A 183 13.89 7.05 -30.74
C GLU A 183 15.01 8.05 -30.48
N ARG A 184 15.14 8.54 -29.24
CA ARG A 184 16.24 9.43 -28.85
C ARG A 184 17.57 8.72 -29.04
N TYR A 185 17.70 7.49 -28.55
CA TYR A 185 18.91 6.68 -28.70
C TYR A 185 19.25 6.43 -30.17
N ASP A 186 18.27 6.03 -30.99
CA ASP A 186 18.49 5.79 -32.42
C ASP A 186 18.97 7.05 -33.16
N LYS A 187 18.43 8.22 -32.80
CA LYS A 187 18.88 9.52 -33.34
C LYS A 187 20.30 9.84 -32.89
N GLU A 188 20.60 9.67 -31.60
CA GLU A 188 21.90 9.95 -31.02
C GLU A 188 22.99 9.06 -31.65
N VAL A 189 22.73 7.75 -31.80
CA VAL A 189 23.65 6.80 -32.45
C VAL A 189 23.94 7.20 -33.90
N LYS A 190 22.92 7.62 -34.66
CA LYS A 190 23.11 8.10 -36.04
C LYS A 190 23.99 9.35 -36.09
N GLU A 191 23.75 10.28 -35.17
CA GLU A 191 24.53 11.51 -35.07
C GLU A 191 26.01 11.23 -34.73
N TYR A 192 26.28 10.27 -33.84
CA TYR A 192 27.65 9.82 -33.55
C TYR A 192 28.37 9.29 -34.79
N HIS A 193 27.72 8.40 -35.57
CA HIS A 193 28.30 7.85 -36.80
C HIS A 193 28.48 8.93 -37.89
N GLU A 194 27.58 9.91 -37.95
CA GLU A 194 27.71 11.04 -38.88
C GLU A 194 28.86 11.97 -38.49
N ARG A 195 29.08 12.20 -37.18
CA ARG A 195 30.23 12.95 -36.68
C ARG A 195 31.56 12.22 -36.96
N GLU A 196 31.62 10.90 -36.79
CA GLU A 196 32.81 10.10 -37.12
C GLU A 196 33.11 10.07 -38.62
N SER A 197 32.11 9.90 -39.48
CA SER A 197 32.31 9.91 -40.93
C SER A 197 32.78 11.28 -41.45
N LYS A 198 32.28 12.38 -40.86
CA LYS A 198 32.77 13.74 -41.13
C LYS A 198 34.20 13.97 -40.61
N SER A 199 34.58 13.42 -39.46
CA SER A 199 35.96 13.53 -38.96
C SER A 199 36.95 12.72 -39.80
N GLN A 200 36.58 11.53 -40.28
CA GLN A 200 37.43 10.74 -41.19
C GLN A 200 37.53 11.35 -42.59
N GLY A 201 36.44 11.94 -43.10
CA GLY A 201 36.44 12.67 -44.38
C GLY A 201 37.37 13.89 -44.37
N ASN A 202 37.35 14.70 -43.30
CA ASN A 202 38.22 15.86 -43.16
C ASN A 202 39.71 15.50 -43.11
N VAL A 203 40.08 14.44 -42.39
CA VAL A 203 41.49 13.97 -42.32
C VAL A 203 41.99 13.54 -43.70
N THR A 204 41.15 12.90 -44.50
CA THR A 204 41.53 12.44 -45.85
C THR A 204 41.68 13.60 -46.84
N GLN A 205 40.83 14.62 -46.72
CA GLN A 205 40.85 15.79 -47.59
C GLN A 205 42.00 16.76 -47.26
N GLU A 206 42.37 16.90 -45.98
CA GLU A 206 43.56 17.67 -45.56
C GLU A 206 44.87 17.02 -46.06
N VAL A 207 44.99 15.69 -45.96
CA VAL A 207 46.18 14.96 -46.44
C VAL A 207 46.33 15.05 -47.97
N GLN A 208 45.23 14.96 -48.73
CA GLN A 208 45.25 15.17 -50.18
C GLN A 208 45.60 16.62 -50.56
N SER A 209 45.12 17.61 -49.80
CA SER A 209 45.44 19.03 -50.04
C SER A 209 46.90 19.37 -49.75
N MET A 210 47.51 18.74 -48.74
CA MET A 210 48.95 18.90 -48.46
C MET A 210 49.82 18.28 -49.55
N MET A 211 49.52 17.06 -50.00
CA MET A 211 50.30 16.42 -51.09
C MET A 211 50.20 17.17 -52.42
N GLY A 212 49.03 17.76 -52.73
CA GLY A 212 48.85 18.57 -53.94
C GLY A 212 49.67 19.86 -53.93
N LYS A 213 49.81 20.50 -52.76
CA LYS A 213 50.63 21.72 -52.61
C LYS A 213 52.13 21.43 -52.68
N GLU A 214 52.57 20.31 -52.14
CA GLU A 214 53.97 19.88 -52.20
C GLU A 214 54.39 19.52 -53.64
N ALA A 215 53.52 18.81 -54.38
CA ALA A 215 53.75 18.52 -55.79
C ALA A 215 53.80 19.79 -56.66
N GLN A 216 52.93 20.76 -56.42
CA GLN A 216 52.94 22.04 -57.14
C GLN A 216 54.19 22.86 -56.83
N SER A 217 54.60 22.90 -55.55
CA SER A 217 55.84 23.56 -55.11
C SER A 217 57.09 22.92 -55.72
N ALA A 218 57.12 21.60 -55.89
CA ALA A 218 58.24 20.90 -56.53
C ALA A 218 58.31 21.17 -58.06
N VAL A 219 57.16 21.29 -58.72
CA VAL A 219 57.08 21.64 -60.15
C VAL A 219 57.52 23.10 -60.38
N ASP A 220 57.09 24.03 -59.53
CA ASP A 220 57.48 25.44 -59.64
C ASP A 220 58.98 25.65 -59.37
N ALA A 221 59.59 24.84 -58.49
CA ALA A 221 61.03 24.85 -58.25
C ALA A 221 61.85 24.36 -59.46
N LEU A 222 61.35 23.38 -60.21
CA LEU A 222 62.00 22.86 -61.43
C LEU A 222 61.90 23.83 -62.62
N MET A 223 60.90 24.71 -62.63
CA MET A 223 60.70 25.72 -63.68
C MET A 223 61.53 27.01 -63.50
N MET A 224 62.25 27.14 -62.39
CA MET A 224 63.11 28.32 -62.11
C MET A 224 64.60 28.08 -62.44
N ASP A 225 64.98 26.85 -62.82
CA ASP A 225 66.37 26.44 -63.10
C ASP A 225 66.70 26.26 -64.61
N THR A 226 65.88 26.82 -65.52
CA THR A 226 66.15 26.87 -66.98
C THR A 226 66.26 28.29 -67.49
#